data_AF-A0A4X1VXT5-F1
#
_entry.id   AF-A0A4X1VXT5-F1
#
_cell.length_a   1.000
_cell.length_b   1.000
_cell.length_c   1.000
_cell.angle_alpha   90.00
_cell.angle_beta   90.00
_cell.angle_gamma   90.00
#
_symmetry.space_group_name_H-M   'P 1'
#
loop_
_entity.id
_entity.type
_entity.pdbx_description
1 polymer ?
#
loop_
_entity_poly.entity_id
_entity_poly.type
_entity_poly.pdbx_seq_one_letter_code
_entity_poly.pdbx_strand_id
1 'polypeptide(L)'
;MFFPHSQKRDSGLAAAMFPTRRPGVTWTPPGRTPTVTRRGPERTNGLGALAPHPPTPGVRESRSSSREPLPSGCLRTARPRDAAWSRDRGGGAAVATSQVALRSRRPGAGLAQVRTRALIGRGLGRDRALIGQRAERAGGTDVEASADWPRCADASVYSPLAPARSPPAARVMVLGRGLLGRRSLAALGGTCARRGLGPALLGLLLHHTDSRKSLTVEQGAMKVESLPALTDNYMYLVIDDDTKEAAIVDPVQPQKVVETVRKHGVKLTTVLTTHHHWDHAGGNEKLVKLEPGLKVYGGDDRIGALTHKVTHLSTLQVGSLSVKCLSTPCHTSGHICYLVSKPGSSEPPAVFTGDTLFVAGCGKFYEGTADEMYKALLEVLGRLPPDTRVYCGHEYTVHNLKFARHVEPANTAIQEKLAWAKEKHSLGEPTVPSTIAEEFTYNPFMRVREKTVQQHVGETDPVTTMRAIRKEKDHFKVPRD
;
A
#
# COMPACT_ATOMS: atom_id res chain seq x y z
N MET A 1 18.71 77.37 13.23
CA MET A 1 19.33 77.60 11.92
C MET A 1 18.27 77.42 10.85
N PHE A 2 18.13 78.44 9.98
CA PHE A 2 17.46 78.52 8.68
C PHE A 2 16.27 77.57 8.32
N PHE A 3 15.10 78.21 8.27
CA PHE A 3 13.92 78.03 7.40
C PHE A 3 14.26 78.02 5.87
N PRO A 4 13.29 77.90 4.91
CA PRO A 4 12.00 77.17 4.86
C PRO A 4 11.54 76.69 3.43
N HIS A 5 10.26 76.24 3.36
CA HIS A 5 9.23 76.51 2.31
C HIS A 5 9.01 75.46 1.20
N SER A 6 7.78 75.18 0.69
CA SER A 6 6.38 75.52 1.04
C SER A 6 5.47 74.54 0.24
N GLN A 7 4.41 73.95 0.82
CA GLN A 7 2.97 74.25 0.59
C GLN A 7 2.41 74.00 -0.84
N LYS A 8 1.46 73.04 -0.99
CA LYS A 8 -0.03 73.22 -1.16
C LYS A 8 -0.44 73.63 -2.60
N ARG A 9 -1.55 73.24 -3.25
CA ARG A 9 -2.90 72.76 -2.86
C ARG A 9 -3.69 72.35 -4.15
N ASP A 10 -4.58 71.36 -4.01
CA ASP A 10 -6.00 71.25 -4.44
C ASP A 10 -6.59 71.78 -5.78
N SER A 11 -7.24 70.84 -6.50
CA SER A 11 -8.66 70.78 -6.95
C SER A 11 -9.31 71.71 -8.01
N GLY A 12 -10.13 71.09 -8.91
CA GLY A 12 -11.38 71.62 -9.51
C GLY A 12 -11.41 71.64 -11.06
N LEU A 13 -12.10 70.77 -11.81
CA LEU A 13 -13.55 70.60 -12.18
C LEU A 13 -14.07 71.42 -13.40
N ALA A 14 -14.95 70.77 -14.21
CA ALA A 14 -15.86 71.22 -15.31
C ALA A 14 -15.39 70.94 -16.78
N ALA A 15 -16.00 69.99 -17.54
CA ALA A 15 -17.27 70.02 -18.32
C ALA A 15 -17.14 70.79 -19.66
N ALA A 16 -17.73 70.48 -20.82
CA ALA A 16 -18.49 69.40 -21.47
C ALA A 16 -18.65 69.82 -22.97
N MET A 17 -18.86 68.89 -23.93
CA MET A 17 -19.79 68.99 -25.10
C MET A 17 -19.43 68.05 -26.28
N PHE A 18 -20.45 67.31 -26.72
CA PHE A 18 -20.62 66.57 -27.99
C PHE A 18 -21.27 67.51 -29.05
N PRO A 19 -21.32 67.24 -30.40
CA PRO A 19 -22.21 66.19 -30.96
C PRO A 19 -21.93 65.58 -32.38
N THR A 20 -22.50 64.36 -32.62
CA THR A 20 -23.20 63.81 -33.84
C THR A 20 -22.57 63.88 -35.27
N ARG A 21 -22.78 63.01 -36.29
CA ARG A 21 -23.71 61.90 -36.64
C ARG A 21 -23.21 61.16 -37.93
N ARG A 22 -23.76 59.95 -38.15
CA ARG A 22 -23.76 58.94 -39.28
C ARG A 22 -24.05 59.46 -40.72
N PRO A 23 -23.94 58.70 -41.86
CA PRO A 23 -24.44 57.32 -42.18
C PRO A 23 -23.47 56.43 -43.05
N GLY A 24 -23.62 55.14 -43.38
CA GLY A 24 -24.71 54.14 -43.37
C GLY A 24 -25.06 53.71 -44.81
N VAL A 25 -24.49 52.61 -45.37
CA VAL A 25 -25.00 51.89 -46.57
C VAL A 25 -24.56 50.40 -46.57
N THR A 26 -25.50 49.54 -46.95
CA THR A 26 -25.58 48.07 -47.13
C THR A 26 -24.83 47.48 -48.33
N TRP A 27 -24.48 46.18 -48.33
CA TRP A 27 -24.41 45.34 -49.56
C TRP A 27 -24.67 43.83 -49.28
N THR A 28 -25.58 43.25 -50.08
CA THR A 28 -25.85 41.81 -50.31
C THR A 28 -25.10 41.31 -51.57
N PRO A 29 -24.92 39.99 -51.82
CA PRO A 29 -23.99 39.47 -52.84
C PRO A 29 -24.64 39.24 -54.23
N PRO A 30 -23.81 39.10 -55.28
CA PRO A 30 -24.07 38.12 -56.34
C PRO A 30 -22.80 37.33 -56.78
N GLY A 31 -23.01 36.19 -57.44
CA GLY A 31 -21.97 35.18 -57.72
C GLY A 31 -21.46 35.03 -59.16
N ARG A 32 -20.79 33.87 -59.36
CA ARG A 32 -20.38 33.14 -60.59
C ARG A 32 -19.10 33.56 -61.38
N THR A 33 -18.03 32.75 -61.18
CA THR A 33 -17.20 31.92 -62.13
C THR A 33 -16.91 32.37 -63.58
N PRO A 34 -15.72 32.07 -64.17
CA PRO A 34 -15.31 30.72 -64.68
C PRO A 34 -13.78 30.41 -64.47
N THR A 35 -13.14 29.25 -64.72
CA THR A 35 -13.29 28.16 -65.71
C THR A 35 -12.37 26.95 -65.36
N VAL A 36 -12.92 25.71 -65.42
CA VAL A 36 -12.43 24.46 -66.08
C VAL A 36 -11.03 23.88 -65.73
N THR A 37 -10.92 22.64 -65.21
CA THR A 37 -10.78 21.40 -66.01
C THR A 37 -11.02 20.09 -65.22
N ARG A 38 -11.91 19.22 -65.77
CA ARG A 38 -11.84 17.74 -65.99
C ARG A 38 -11.35 16.81 -64.84
N ARG A 39 -11.96 15.66 -64.49
CA ARG A 39 -12.94 14.73 -65.11
C ARG A 39 -13.73 13.98 -64.01
N GLY A 40 -15.00 13.65 -64.29
CA GLY A 40 -15.77 12.58 -63.62
C GLY A 40 -15.56 11.20 -64.31
N PRO A 41 -16.48 10.22 -64.19
CA PRO A 41 -17.86 10.34 -63.70
C PRO A 41 -18.27 9.33 -62.61
N GLU A 42 -19.37 9.71 -61.98
CA GLU A 42 -20.30 8.92 -61.20
C GLU A 42 -21.60 8.76 -62.04
N ARG A 43 -22.47 7.83 -61.63
CA ARG A 43 -23.94 7.72 -61.88
C ARG A 43 -24.37 6.77 -63.02
N THR A 44 -25.43 5.98 -62.85
CA THR A 44 -26.82 6.44 -62.66
C THR A 44 -27.81 5.29 -62.34
N ASN A 45 -28.90 5.67 -61.63
CA ASN A 45 -30.32 5.23 -61.73
C ASN A 45 -30.68 3.74 -61.50
N GLY A 46 -31.80 3.32 -60.92
CA GLY A 46 -33.07 3.96 -60.52
C GLY A 46 -34.25 3.01 -60.87
N LEU A 47 -35.23 2.87 -59.96
CA LEU A 47 -36.61 2.33 -60.10
C LEU A 47 -36.87 0.80 -60.03
N GLY A 48 -37.90 0.42 -59.24
CA GLY A 48 -38.62 -0.87 -59.38
C GLY A 48 -39.31 -1.38 -58.09
N ALA A 49 -40.62 -1.63 -58.15
CA ALA A 49 -41.57 -1.80 -57.04
C ALA A 49 -41.81 -3.25 -56.53
N LEU A 50 -42.51 -3.39 -55.37
CA LEU A 50 -43.62 -4.33 -55.04
C LEU A 50 -43.56 -4.92 -53.59
N ALA A 51 -44.69 -4.83 -52.88
CA ALA A 51 -45.07 -5.59 -51.65
C ALA A 51 -45.52 -7.04 -52.04
N PRO A 52 -45.88 -8.01 -51.13
CA PRO A 52 -46.26 -7.93 -49.71
C PRO A 52 -45.73 -9.07 -48.77
N HIS A 53 -46.14 -9.04 -47.48
CA HIS A 53 -46.05 -10.07 -46.40
C HIS A 53 -46.78 -11.42 -46.74
N PRO A 54 -46.95 -12.46 -45.86
CA PRO A 54 -46.41 -12.88 -44.52
C PRO A 54 -46.00 -14.42 -44.55
N PRO A 55 -45.95 -15.28 -43.47
CA PRO A 55 -46.36 -15.14 -42.06
C PRO A 55 -45.45 -15.70 -40.94
N THR A 56 -45.80 -15.31 -39.72
CA THR A 56 -45.47 -15.93 -38.43
C THR A 56 -46.24 -17.25 -38.20
N PRO A 57 -45.80 -18.10 -37.26
CA PRO A 57 -46.48 -18.19 -35.95
C PRO A 57 -45.43 -18.24 -34.81
N GLY A 58 -45.65 -17.80 -33.58
CA GLY A 58 -46.76 -17.99 -32.65
C GLY A 58 -46.12 -18.34 -31.29
N VAL A 59 -45.96 -17.39 -30.39
CA VAL A 59 -46.66 -17.28 -29.09
C VAL A 59 -47.07 -18.63 -28.47
N ARG A 60 -46.58 -18.88 -27.25
CA ARG A 60 -47.31 -19.65 -26.25
C ARG A 60 -47.39 -18.84 -24.95
N GLU A 61 -48.54 -18.21 -24.76
CA GLU A 61 -49.07 -17.88 -23.44
C GLU A 61 -49.57 -19.17 -22.77
N SER A 62 -49.49 -19.22 -21.43
CA SER A 62 -50.59 -19.77 -20.64
C SER A 62 -50.61 -19.15 -19.25
N ARG A 63 -51.70 -18.40 -19.01
CA ARG A 63 -52.22 -17.99 -17.70
C ARG A 63 -52.64 -19.21 -16.87
N SER A 64 -52.59 -19.07 -15.54
CA SER A 64 -53.66 -19.39 -14.58
C SER A 64 -53.15 -19.13 -13.16
N SER A 65 -53.69 -18.10 -12.49
CA SER A 65 -54.62 -18.23 -11.34
C SER A 65 -54.06 -19.13 -10.22
N SER A 66 -53.84 -18.67 -8.99
CA SER A 66 -54.94 -18.23 -8.11
C SER A 66 -54.40 -17.97 -6.70
N ARG A 67 -55.01 -16.98 -6.04
CA ARG A 67 -55.34 -16.92 -4.60
C ARG A 67 -54.21 -16.88 -3.56
N GLU A 68 -54.08 -15.68 -2.98
CA GLU A 68 -53.90 -15.45 -1.54
C GLU A 68 -54.72 -16.42 -0.65
N PRO A 69 -54.26 -16.72 0.58
CA PRO A 69 -54.62 -15.86 1.72
C PRO A 69 -53.50 -15.62 2.73
N LEU A 70 -53.32 -14.35 3.14
CA LEU A 70 -53.22 -14.04 4.57
C LEU A 70 -54.56 -14.41 5.24
N PRO A 71 -54.61 -14.68 6.55
CA PRO A 71 -55.07 -13.57 7.37
C PRO A 71 -54.54 -13.52 8.82
N SER A 72 -54.49 -12.27 9.31
CA SER A 72 -55.03 -11.79 10.60
C SER A 72 -54.47 -12.37 11.90
N GLY A 73 -54.22 -11.58 12.94
CA GLY A 73 -54.60 -10.19 13.21
C GLY A 73 -54.21 -9.89 14.65
N CYS A 74 -53.90 -8.64 14.98
CA CYS A 74 -54.77 -7.74 15.75
C CYS A 74 -53.98 -7.30 17.00
N LEU A 75 -54.02 -6.08 17.53
CA LEU A 75 -54.78 -4.85 17.25
C LEU A 75 -54.15 -3.75 18.14
N ARG A 76 -54.10 -2.51 17.63
CA ARG A 76 -54.36 -1.22 18.34
C ARG A 76 -53.33 -0.78 19.42
N THR A 77 -53.02 0.51 19.63
CA THR A 77 -53.71 1.77 19.33
C THR A 77 -52.77 2.99 19.54
N ALA A 78 -53.05 4.06 18.79
CA ALA A 78 -53.05 5.49 19.17
C ALA A 78 -51.74 6.23 19.59
N ARG A 79 -51.38 7.25 18.79
CA ARG A 79 -50.81 8.56 19.23
C ARG A 79 -51.98 9.53 19.58
N PRO A 80 -51.80 10.85 19.89
CA PRO A 80 -50.61 11.68 20.21
C PRO A 80 -50.80 12.64 21.43
N ARG A 81 -49.76 13.39 21.84
CA ARG A 81 -49.71 14.89 21.94
C ARG A 81 -48.62 15.42 22.90
N ASP A 82 -47.90 16.41 22.38
CA ASP A 82 -47.34 17.65 22.94
C ASP A 82 -47.24 17.87 24.47
N ALA A 83 -46.05 18.28 24.92
CA ALA A 83 -45.87 19.37 25.89
C ALA A 83 -44.44 19.93 25.84
N ALA A 84 -44.33 21.22 25.48
CA ALA A 84 -43.18 22.07 25.78
C ALA A 84 -43.29 22.63 27.20
N TRP A 85 -42.16 22.94 27.87
CA TRP A 85 -41.95 23.95 28.93
C TRP A 85 -40.42 24.00 29.18
N SER A 86 -39.70 24.98 28.65
CA SER A 86 -39.29 26.27 29.27
C SER A 86 -38.20 26.19 30.36
N ARG A 87 -37.15 26.98 30.11
CA ARG A 87 -35.99 27.40 30.91
C ARG A 87 -36.27 27.58 32.41
N ASP A 88 -35.28 27.24 33.26
CA ASP A 88 -34.65 28.26 34.11
C ASP A 88 -33.24 27.90 34.61
N ARG A 89 -32.53 28.94 35.05
CA ARG A 89 -31.11 29.09 35.34
C ARG A 89 -30.66 28.50 36.70
N GLY A 90 -29.35 28.28 36.82
CA GLY A 90 -28.57 28.89 37.91
C GLY A 90 -27.83 27.97 38.87
N GLY A 91 -26.52 28.22 38.99
CA GLY A 91 -25.65 27.81 40.11
C GLY A 91 -25.16 26.35 40.04
N GLY A 92 -23.90 26.00 40.22
CA GLY A 92 -22.82 26.68 40.89
C GLY A 92 -22.05 25.63 41.70
N ALA A 93 -20.73 25.61 41.50
CA ALA A 93 -19.70 25.07 42.39
C ALA A 93 -19.37 23.56 42.42
N ALA A 94 -18.06 23.39 42.59
CA ALA A 94 -17.34 22.34 43.31
C ALA A 94 -16.90 21.08 42.54
N VAL A 95 -15.70 21.23 41.98
CA VAL A 95 -14.64 20.23 41.94
C VAL A 95 -14.56 19.46 43.27
N ALA A 96 -14.58 18.13 43.20
CA ALA A 96 -14.05 17.26 44.23
C ALA A 96 -13.36 16.05 43.59
N THR A 97 -12.04 16.15 43.53
CA THR A 97 -11.09 15.06 43.32
C THR A 97 -11.21 14.05 44.46
N SER A 98 -11.38 12.77 44.14
CA SER A 98 -11.16 11.68 45.11
C SER A 98 -9.88 10.93 44.74
N GLN A 99 -8.81 11.29 45.45
CA GLN A 99 -7.67 10.41 45.66
C GLN A 99 -8.13 9.30 46.63
N VAL A 100 -7.90 8.04 46.25
CA VAL A 100 -7.90 6.93 47.21
C VAL A 100 -6.47 6.43 47.32
N ALA A 101 -5.86 6.70 48.48
CA ALA A 101 -4.57 6.20 48.88
C ALA A 101 -4.70 4.80 49.53
N LEU A 102 -3.62 4.04 49.36
CA LEU A 102 -3.38 2.68 49.83
C LEU A 102 -3.77 2.42 51.30
N ARG A 103 -4.20 1.19 51.58
CA ARG A 103 -3.71 0.43 52.74
C ARG A 103 -3.63 -1.07 52.46
N SER A 104 -2.53 -1.61 52.96
CA SER A 104 -2.01 -2.97 52.90
C SER A 104 -2.78 -3.95 53.78
N ARG A 105 -2.75 -5.24 53.40
CA ARG A 105 -2.59 -6.41 54.29
C ARG A 105 -2.39 -7.72 53.48
N ARG A 106 -1.27 -8.41 53.78
CA ARG A 106 -1.04 -9.84 53.50
C ARG A 106 -1.87 -10.69 54.49
N PRO A 107 -2.22 -11.94 54.16
CA PRO A 107 -1.41 -13.12 54.55
C PRO A 107 -1.33 -14.13 53.37
N GLY A 108 -0.58 -15.22 53.33
CA GLY A 108 0.21 -16.01 54.26
C GLY A 108 0.53 -17.31 53.50
N ALA A 109 1.75 -17.81 53.63
CA ALA A 109 2.26 -18.98 52.89
C ALA A 109 1.63 -20.29 53.39
N GLY A 110 1.37 -21.23 52.47
CA GLY A 110 1.00 -22.61 52.75
C GLY A 110 1.69 -23.55 51.76
N LEU A 111 2.68 -24.28 52.26
CA LEU A 111 3.39 -25.36 51.58
C LEU A 111 2.48 -26.58 51.40
N ALA A 112 2.49 -27.20 50.22
CA ALA A 112 2.13 -28.60 50.05
C ALA A 112 3.07 -29.24 49.03
N GLN A 113 4.04 -30.00 49.54
CA GLN A 113 4.82 -30.96 48.78
C GLN A 113 3.93 -32.15 48.43
N VAL A 114 3.84 -32.50 47.15
CA VAL A 114 3.42 -33.84 46.72
C VAL A 114 4.63 -34.52 46.12
N ARG A 115 5.19 -35.47 46.87
CA ARG A 115 6.13 -36.49 46.41
C ARG A 115 5.31 -37.64 45.83
N THR A 116 5.58 -38.03 44.60
CA THR A 116 5.22 -39.37 44.11
C THR A 116 6.48 -40.06 43.60
N ARG A 117 6.79 -41.17 44.27
CA ARG A 117 7.95 -42.03 44.07
C ARG A 117 7.83 -42.83 42.78
N ALA A 118 8.95 -42.97 42.09
CA ALA A 118 9.20 -44.00 41.09
C ALA A 118 9.12 -45.41 41.72
N LEU A 119 8.49 -46.34 41.01
CA LEU A 119 8.60 -47.78 41.24
C LEU A 119 9.36 -48.40 40.07
N ILE A 120 10.45 -49.07 40.42
CA ILE A 120 11.30 -49.90 39.57
C ILE A 120 10.69 -51.30 39.54
N GLY A 121 10.40 -51.81 38.34
CA GLY A 121 10.09 -53.22 38.10
C GLY A 121 11.08 -53.80 37.10
N ARG A 122 11.90 -54.76 37.55
CA ARG A 122 12.81 -55.57 36.73
C ARG A 122 12.07 -56.84 36.23
N GLY A 123 12.41 -57.28 35.02
CA GLY A 123 12.24 -58.64 34.49
C GLY A 123 12.71 -58.64 33.02
N LEU A 124 13.96 -58.98 32.70
CA LEU A 124 14.61 -60.29 32.53
C LEU A 124 14.02 -61.21 31.44
N GLY A 125 14.83 -61.37 30.38
CA GLY A 125 14.93 -62.56 29.50
C GLY A 125 14.24 -62.41 28.14
N ARG A 126 14.79 -62.82 26.98
CA ARG A 126 16.06 -63.46 26.58
C ARG A 126 16.12 -63.39 25.03
N ASP A 127 17.33 -63.28 24.47
CA ASP A 127 17.90 -64.01 23.29
C ASP A 127 17.10 -64.12 21.96
N ARG A 128 17.65 -64.17 20.74
CA ARG A 128 18.96 -63.97 20.09
C ARG A 128 18.72 -64.21 18.58
N ALA A 129 19.59 -63.63 17.74
CA ALA A 129 20.06 -64.10 16.41
C ALA A 129 19.06 -64.15 15.21
N LEU A 130 19.30 -63.50 14.06
CA LEU A 130 20.35 -63.61 13.01
C LEU A 130 20.09 -64.71 11.95
N ILE A 131 20.33 -64.32 10.67
CA ILE A 131 20.47 -65.11 9.41
C ILE A 131 19.13 -65.42 8.71
N GLY A 132 18.93 -65.28 7.40
CA GLY A 132 19.77 -64.87 6.27
C GLY A 132 19.22 -65.41 4.93
N GLN A 133 19.52 -64.68 3.86
CA GLN A 133 19.73 -65.11 2.45
C GLN A 133 18.60 -65.48 1.46
N ARG A 134 18.83 -64.92 0.25
CA ARG A 134 18.60 -65.38 -1.15
C ARG A 134 17.16 -65.47 -1.67
N ALA A 135 16.74 -64.91 -2.81
CA ALA A 135 17.28 -64.68 -4.18
C ALA A 135 16.64 -65.65 -5.18
N GLU A 136 15.98 -65.11 -6.23
CA GLU A 136 15.82 -65.59 -7.63
C GLU A 136 14.77 -64.67 -8.31
N ARG A 137 15.12 -63.81 -9.29
CA ARG A 137 15.25 -63.98 -10.75
C ARG A 137 14.05 -64.66 -11.44
N ALA A 138 13.36 -63.93 -12.35
CA ALA A 138 13.32 -64.20 -13.81
C ALA A 138 12.29 -63.33 -14.56
N GLY A 139 12.67 -62.89 -15.78
CA GLY A 139 11.81 -62.54 -16.94
C GLY A 139 11.06 -61.20 -16.87
N GLY A 140 10.97 -60.35 -17.89
CA GLY A 140 11.25 -60.48 -19.32
C GLY A 140 10.19 -59.69 -20.11
N THR A 141 10.66 -58.66 -20.84
CA THR A 141 10.13 -58.08 -22.11
C THR A 141 8.75 -57.40 -22.19
N ASP A 142 8.82 -56.12 -22.62
CA ASP A 142 8.07 -55.45 -23.70
C ASP A 142 6.56 -55.13 -23.52
N VAL A 143 5.94 -54.04 -24.02
CA VAL A 143 6.29 -52.81 -24.78
C VAL A 143 5.02 -51.91 -24.73
N GLU A 144 5.15 -50.64 -25.10
CA GLU A 144 4.13 -49.61 -25.42
C GLU A 144 3.73 -48.60 -24.33
N ALA A 145 4.22 -47.36 -24.49
CA ALA A 145 3.36 -46.18 -24.52
C ALA A 145 4.12 -45.01 -25.17
N SER A 146 3.69 -44.69 -26.39
CA SER A 146 4.05 -43.56 -27.23
C SER A 146 3.43 -42.26 -26.69
N ALA A 147 4.15 -41.14 -26.76
CA ALA A 147 3.60 -39.85 -27.18
C ALA A 147 4.70 -38.77 -27.25
N ASP A 148 4.74 -38.13 -28.41
CA ASP A 148 5.76 -37.25 -28.96
C ASP A 148 5.95 -35.89 -28.28
N TRP A 149 7.19 -35.43 -28.35
CA TRP A 149 7.62 -34.04 -28.20
C TRP A 149 8.09 -33.53 -29.57
N PRO A 150 7.65 -32.36 -30.07
CA PRO A 150 8.25 -31.80 -31.27
C PRO A 150 9.49 -30.96 -30.91
N ARG A 151 10.63 -31.31 -31.53
CA ARG A 151 11.75 -30.40 -31.81
C ARG A 151 11.68 -29.97 -33.29
N CYS A 152 11.88 -28.69 -33.55
CA CYS A 152 12.63 -28.17 -34.70
C CYS A 152 13.67 -27.22 -34.10
N ALA A 153 14.99 -27.44 -34.19
CA ALA A 153 15.86 -27.44 -35.37
C ALA A 153 15.93 -26.05 -36.03
N ASP A 154 17.01 -25.30 -35.73
CA ASP A 154 17.94 -24.89 -36.79
C ASP A 154 19.33 -24.63 -36.22
N ALA A 155 20.33 -25.00 -37.02
CA ALA A 155 21.74 -25.02 -36.71
C ALA A 155 22.56 -24.35 -37.82
N SER A 156 23.84 -24.10 -37.52
CA SER A 156 24.96 -23.71 -38.39
C SER A 156 25.18 -22.19 -38.51
N VAL A 157 26.39 -21.62 -38.41
CA VAL A 157 27.74 -22.09 -38.75
C VAL A 157 28.78 -21.34 -37.89
N TYR A 158 29.84 -22.03 -37.39
CA TYR A 158 31.29 -21.69 -37.48
C TYR A 158 32.11 -22.44 -36.40
N SER A 159 33.12 -23.19 -36.85
CA SER A 159 34.23 -23.77 -36.05
C SER A 159 35.56 -23.09 -36.48
N PRO A 160 36.74 -23.43 -35.90
CA PRO A 160 37.21 -23.08 -34.56
C PRO A 160 38.57 -22.35 -34.61
N LEU A 161 38.89 -21.49 -33.63
CA LEU A 161 40.27 -21.02 -33.38
C LEU A 161 40.54 -20.93 -31.88
N ALA A 162 41.62 -21.56 -31.44
CA ALA A 162 42.27 -21.39 -30.13
C ALA A 162 43.79 -21.45 -30.35
N PRO A 163 44.65 -20.99 -29.41
CA PRO A 163 44.42 -20.07 -28.30
C PRO A 163 45.38 -18.86 -28.32
N ALA A 164 44.96 -17.70 -27.78
CA ALA A 164 45.86 -16.58 -27.50
C ALA A 164 46.04 -16.38 -25.99
N ARG A 165 47.30 -16.13 -25.62
CA ARG A 165 47.90 -16.14 -24.28
C ARG A 165 47.32 -15.08 -23.33
N SER A 166 47.23 -15.46 -22.06
CA SER A 166 46.91 -14.60 -20.91
C SER A 166 48.00 -13.54 -20.64
N PRO A 167 47.64 -12.29 -20.26
CA PRO A 167 48.61 -11.33 -19.72
C PRO A 167 48.79 -11.50 -18.19
N PRO A 168 49.92 -11.03 -17.62
CA PRO A 168 50.35 -11.41 -16.28
C PRO A 168 49.66 -10.63 -15.16
N ALA A 169 49.52 -11.30 -14.02
CA ALA A 169 49.00 -10.78 -12.77
C ALA A 169 49.90 -9.66 -12.19
N ALA A 170 49.27 -8.57 -11.76
CA ALA A 170 49.90 -7.56 -10.93
C ALA A 170 50.10 -8.10 -9.51
N ARG A 171 51.35 -8.10 -9.06
CA ARG A 171 51.78 -8.42 -7.71
C ARG A 171 51.25 -7.37 -6.72
N VAL A 172 50.44 -7.80 -5.76
CA VAL A 172 50.26 -7.06 -4.49
C VAL A 172 50.86 -7.90 -3.37
N MET A 173 51.76 -7.24 -2.64
CA MET A 173 52.64 -7.77 -1.62
C MET A 173 51.83 -8.22 -0.39
N VAL A 174 51.87 -9.51 -0.08
CA VAL A 174 51.35 -10.06 1.19
C VAL A 174 52.47 -9.95 2.23
N LEU A 175 52.31 -9.03 3.19
CA LEU A 175 53.10 -9.01 4.42
C LEU A 175 52.29 -9.70 5.51
N GLY A 176 52.68 -10.94 5.82
CA GLY A 176 52.13 -11.69 6.95
C GLY A 176 52.57 -11.09 8.28
N ARG A 177 51.62 -10.95 9.22
CA ARG A 177 51.90 -10.90 10.66
C ARG A 177 50.78 -11.61 11.43
N GLY A 178 51.13 -12.80 11.93
CA GLY A 178 50.95 -13.24 13.32
C GLY A 178 49.57 -13.16 13.98
N LEU A 179 49.05 -14.33 14.34
CA LEU A 179 48.10 -14.54 15.43
C LEU A 179 48.59 -13.85 16.72
N LEU A 180 47.77 -12.99 17.32
CA LEU A 180 47.78 -12.69 18.74
C LEU A 180 46.33 -12.46 19.21
N GLY A 181 45.97 -13.19 20.27
CA GLY A 181 44.61 -13.50 20.66
C GLY A 181 43.81 -12.35 21.27
N ARG A 182 42.48 -12.50 21.17
CA ARG A 182 41.49 -11.77 21.94
C ARG A 182 41.67 -12.05 23.44
N ARG A 183 42.25 -11.10 24.18
CA ARG A 183 42.00 -10.92 25.61
C ARG A 183 41.99 -9.43 25.97
N SER A 184 40.90 -9.02 26.62
CA SER A 184 40.80 -7.90 27.56
C SER A 184 40.84 -6.46 27.02
N LEU A 185 39.70 -5.97 26.54
CA LEU A 185 39.33 -4.55 26.61
C LEU A 185 38.35 -4.35 27.78
N ALA A 186 38.92 -4.45 28.99
CA ALA A 186 38.27 -4.06 30.23
C ALA A 186 39.36 -3.47 31.15
N ALA A 187 39.99 -2.38 30.73
CA ALA A 187 40.90 -1.58 31.56
C ALA A 187 41.34 -0.27 30.88
N LEU A 188 40.40 0.62 30.52
CA LEU A 188 40.68 2.05 30.33
C LEU A 188 39.44 2.87 30.72
N GLY A 189 38.95 2.63 31.93
CA GLY A 189 37.92 3.42 32.59
C GLY A 189 38.45 3.85 33.95
N GLY A 190 39.46 4.73 33.95
CA GLY A 190 40.14 5.10 35.19
C GLY A 190 41.31 6.03 34.92
N THR A 191 41.01 7.27 34.51
CA THR A 191 41.78 8.52 34.77
C THR A 191 41.27 9.64 33.86
N CYS A 192 40.01 10.03 34.01
CA CYS A 192 39.57 11.37 33.64
C CYS A 192 38.50 11.85 34.63
N ALA A 193 38.87 11.83 35.91
CA ALA A 193 38.11 12.41 37.02
C ALA A 193 39.02 13.31 37.85
N ARG A 194 39.83 14.14 37.19
CA ARG A 194 40.58 15.26 37.78
C ARG A 194 40.85 16.32 36.72
N ARG A 195 39.80 17.08 36.37
CA ARG A 195 39.81 18.44 35.79
C ARG A 195 38.36 18.74 35.42
N GLY A 196 37.70 19.54 36.26
CA GLY A 196 36.27 19.83 36.19
C GLY A 196 35.83 20.42 34.86
N LEU A 197 35.40 19.55 33.95
CA LEU A 197 34.55 19.89 32.81
C LEU A 197 33.15 19.36 33.15
N GLY A 198 32.20 20.28 33.25
CA GLY A 198 30.83 20.02 33.68
C GLY A 198 30.05 19.06 32.74
N PRO A 199 28.81 18.71 33.10
CA PRO A 199 28.02 17.66 32.45
C PRO A 199 27.54 17.99 31.01
N ALA A 200 28.11 18.99 30.34
CA ALA A 200 27.75 19.40 28.98
C ALA A 200 28.32 18.47 27.88
N LEU A 201 29.12 17.45 28.23
CA LEU A 201 29.66 16.47 27.27
C LEU A 201 29.15 15.04 27.50
N LEU A 202 28.06 14.88 28.27
CA LEU A 202 27.31 13.62 28.37
C LEU A 202 25.95 13.72 27.67
N GLY A 203 25.81 14.65 26.73
CA GLY A 203 24.61 14.88 25.92
C GLY A 203 24.76 14.50 24.44
N LEU A 204 25.90 13.94 24.02
CA LEU A 204 26.22 13.75 22.59
C LEU A 204 26.40 12.30 22.14
N LEU A 205 25.93 11.31 22.91
CA LEU A 205 26.15 9.89 22.60
C LEU A 205 24.92 8.97 22.62
N LEU A 206 23.69 9.46 22.79
CA LEU A 206 22.49 8.59 22.79
C LEU A 206 21.24 9.17 22.11
N HIS A 207 21.42 9.97 21.06
CA HIS A 207 20.34 10.21 20.08
C HIS A 207 20.84 9.89 18.67
N HIS A 208 21.12 8.61 18.41
CA HIS A 208 20.79 8.09 17.09
C HIS A 208 19.26 8.04 17.00
N THR A 209 18.63 9.20 16.78
CA THR A 209 17.35 9.19 16.08
C THR A 209 17.71 8.66 14.71
N ASP A 210 17.38 7.40 14.47
CA ASP A 210 17.59 6.72 13.19
C ASP A 210 16.76 7.47 12.14
N SER A 211 17.36 8.52 11.57
CA SER A 211 16.67 9.47 10.71
C SER A 211 16.52 8.81 9.35
N ARG A 212 15.45 8.01 9.20
CA ARG A 212 15.02 7.46 7.92
C ARG A 212 15.02 8.59 6.88
N LYS A 213 15.67 8.35 5.74
CA LYS A 213 15.78 9.29 4.64
C LYS A 213 14.49 9.28 3.81
N SER A 214 14.13 10.42 3.25
CA SER A 214 13.14 10.46 2.17
C SER A 214 13.73 9.85 0.90
N LEU A 215 12.89 9.22 0.08
CA LEU A 215 13.28 8.65 -1.20
C LEU A 215 12.32 9.15 -2.29
N THR A 216 12.84 9.78 -3.33
CA THR A 216 12.08 10.14 -4.52
C THR A 216 12.30 9.10 -5.61
N VAL A 217 11.22 8.51 -6.09
CA VAL A 217 11.21 7.61 -7.23
C VAL A 217 10.59 8.35 -8.41
N GLU A 218 11.39 8.51 -9.45
CA GLU A 218 10.98 9.08 -10.73
C GLU A 218 10.37 7.96 -11.58
N GLN A 219 9.10 8.08 -11.96
CA GLN A 219 8.38 7.17 -12.83
C GLN A 219 8.01 7.92 -14.11
N GLY A 220 9.03 8.49 -14.76
CA GLY A 220 8.91 9.37 -15.91
C GLY A 220 8.09 10.62 -15.58
N ALA A 221 6.83 10.71 -15.99
CA ALA A 221 6.01 11.89 -15.72
C ALA A 221 5.19 11.84 -14.41
N MET A 222 5.37 10.80 -13.60
CA MET A 222 4.91 10.76 -12.21
C MET A 222 6.12 10.66 -11.28
N LYS A 223 6.15 11.44 -10.20
CA LYS A 223 7.14 11.27 -9.13
C LYS A 223 6.47 10.89 -7.83
N VAL A 224 7.12 10.01 -7.06
CA VAL A 224 6.65 9.64 -5.72
C VAL A 224 7.77 9.89 -4.72
N GLU A 225 7.58 10.84 -3.81
CA GLU A 225 8.49 11.03 -2.67
C GLU A 225 7.92 10.36 -1.42
N SER A 226 8.65 9.37 -0.93
CA SER A 226 8.40 8.69 0.35
C SER A 226 8.87 9.57 1.50
N LEU A 227 7.98 9.92 2.41
CA LEU A 227 8.22 10.79 3.55
C LEU A 227 8.07 9.98 4.85
N PRO A 228 9.18 9.62 5.52
CA PRO A 228 9.10 8.96 6.83
C PRO A 228 8.32 9.81 7.83
N ALA A 229 7.39 9.20 8.54
CA ALA A 229 6.63 9.85 9.60
C ALA A 229 6.59 8.98 10.84
N LEU A 230 6.35 9.61 12.00
CA LEU A 230 6.29 8.94 13.30
C LEU A 230 7.51 8.00 13.51
N THR A 231 7.28 6.79 14.01
CA THR A 231 8.33 5.80 14.22
C THR A 231 8.68 5.07 12.93
N ASP A 232 7.68 4.54 12.22
CA ASP A 232 7.85 3.65 11.07
C ASP A 232 6.87 3.91 9.91
N ASN A 233 5.93 4.85 10.02
CA ASN A 233 5.00 5.21 8.93
C ASN A 233 5.72 5.83 7.72
N TYR A 234 5.08 5.73 6.56
CA TYR A 234 5.37 6.50 5.35
C TYR A 234 4.14 7.29 4.90
N MET A 235 4.36 8.57 4.59
CA MET A 235 3.45 9.40 3.79
C MET A 235 4.04 9.49 2.37
N TYR A 236 3.22 9.69 1.35
CA TYR A 236 3.70 9.74 -0.04
C TYR A 236 3.23 10.97 -0.78
N LEU A 237 4.16 11.83 -1.19
CA LEU A 237 3.85 12.94 -2.09
C LEU A 237 3.91 12.44 -3.53
N VAL A 238 2.77 12.40 -4.19
CA VAL A 238 2.59 11.96 -5.58
C VAL A 238 2.47 13.20 -6.46
N ILE A 239 3.42 13.39 -7.36
CA ILE A 239 3.54 14.58 -8.20
C ILE A 239 3.24 14.21 -9.64
N ASP A 240 2.33 14.94 -10.26
CA ASP A 240 2.16 14.97 -11.71
C ASP A 240 3.15 15.97 -12.31
N ASP A 241 4.10 15.49 -13.11
CA ASP A 241 5.12 16.38 -13.65
C ASP A 241 4.60 17.36 -14.70
N ASP A 242 3.53 16.99 -15.40
CA ASP A 242 2.98 17.79 -16.49
C ASP A 242 2.31 19.07 -15.96
N THR A 243 1.50 18.94 -14.89
CA THR A 243 0.72 20.04 -14.33
C THR A 243 1.31 20.65 -13.07
N LYS A 244 2.28 19.96 -12.43
CA LYS A 244 2.78 20.27 -11.08
C LYS A 244 1.70 20.23 -9.99
N GLU A 245 0.55 19.61 -10.26
CA GLU A 245 -0.37 19.23 -9.19
C GLU A 245 0.18 18.02 -8.43
N ALA A 246 -0.14 17.96 -7.14
CA ALA A 246 0.28 16.87 -6.28
C ALA A 246 -0.85 16.39 -5.36
N ALA A 247 -0.78 15.11 -5.02
CA ALA A 247 -1.55 14.49 -3.96
C ALA A 247 -0.64 14.03 -2.83
N ILE A 248 -1.13 14.05 -1.59
CA ILE A 248 -0.44 13.46 -0.44
C ILE A 248 -1.24 12.26 0.07
N VAL A 249 -0.57 11.13 0.26
CA VAL A 249 -1.13 9.93 0.87
C VAL A 249 -0.83 9.92 2.37
N ASP A 250 -1.85 9.70 3.19
CA ASP A 250 -1.78 9.49 4.65
C ASP A 250 -0.97 10.56 5.43
N PRO A 251 -1.36 11.85 5.40
CA PRO A 251 -0.52 12.99 5.81
C PRO A 251 -0.46 13.24 7.33
N VAL A 252 -0.10 12.25 8.15
CA VAL A 252 -0.12 12.36 9.63
C VAL A 252 0.76 13.47 10.21
N GLN A 253 1.82 13.91 9.50
CA GLN A 253 2.67 15.04 9.90
C GLN A 253 2.59 16.21 8.89
N PRO A 254 1.55 17.05 8.95
CA PRO A 254 1.26 18.07 7.93
C PRO A 254 2.36 19.10 7.66
N GLN A 255 3.16 19.48 8.67
CA GLN A 255 4.23 20.45 8.46
C GLN A 255 5.31 19.92 7.51
N LYS A 256 5.68 18.65 7.67
CA LYS A 256 6.62 17.97 6.77
C LYS A 256 6.08 17.91 5.34
N VAL A 257 4.77 17.72 5.18
CA VAL A 257 4.10 17.74 3.87
C VAL A 257 4.22 19.13 3.24
N VAL A 258 3.86 20.19 3.95
CA VAL A 258 3.91 21.57 3.44
C VAL A 258 5.35 21.97 3.06
N GLU A 259 6.33 21.62 3.89
CA GLU A 259 7.75 21.85 3.59
C GLU A 259 8.20 21.11 2.32
N THR A 260 7.76 19.87 2.14
CA THR A 260 8.09 19.05 0.97
C THR A 260 7.43 19.58 -0.30
N VAL A 261 6.16 20.00 -0.21
CA VAL A 261 5.42 20.63 -1.31
C VAL A 261 6.14 21.90 -1.77
N ARG A 262 6.60 22.74 -0.84
CA ARG A 262 7.40 23.94 -1.14
C ARG A 262 8.75 23.60 -1.75
N LYS A 263 9.45 22.59 -1.22
CA LYS A 263 10.74 22.10 -1.75
C LYS A 263 10.64 21.73 -3.24
N HIS A 264 9.55 21.09 -3.65
CA HIS A 264 9.34 20.70 -5.05
C HIS A 264 8.67 21.77 -5.91
N GLY A 265 8.16 22.85 -5.32
CA GLY A 265 7.45 23.89 -6.05
C GLY A 265 6.15 23.39 -6.71
N VAL A 266 5.47 22.44 -6.08
CA VAL A 266 4.23 21.83 -6.59
C VAL A 266 3.00 22.39 -5.89
N LYS A 267 1.82 22.23 -6.50
CA LYS A 267 0.53 22.62 -5.92
C LYS A 267 -0.16 21.41 -5.32
N LEU A 268 -0.24 21.35 -4.00
CA LEU A 268 -1.01 20.31 -3.32
C LEU A 268 -2.51 20.55 -3.52
N THR A 269 -3.22 19.58 -4.12
CA THR A 269 -4.67 19.69 -4.38
C THR A 269 -5.50 18.62 -3.68
N THR A 270 -4.86 17.49 -3.34
CA THR A 270 -5.56 16.25 -3.00
C THR A 270 -4.91 15.56 -1.81
N VAL A 271 -5.72 15.06 -0.89
CA VAL A 271 -5.34 14.12 0.17
C VAL A 271 -6.00 12.77 -0.14
N LEU A 272 -5.22 11.70 -0.12
CA LEU A 272 -5.68 10.32 -0.27
C LEU A 272 -5.46 9.60 1.06
N THR A 273 -6.53 9.30 1.79
CA THR A 273 -6.46 8.63 3.09
C THR A 273 -6.85 7.17 2.94
N THR A 274 -5.89 6.26 3.13
CA THR A 274 -6.09 4.82 2.94
C THR A 274 -7.10 4.26 3.92
N HIS A 275 -7.02 4.67 5.20
CA HIS A 275 -7.95 4.25 6.23
C HIS A 275 -7.96 5.20 7.44
N HIS A 276 -8.90 4.95 8.37
CA HIS A 276 -9.23 5.88 9.45
C HIS A 276 -8.27 5.87 10.66
N HIS A 277 -7.30 4.96 10.73
CA HIS A 277 -6.38 4.95 11.87
C HIS A 277 -5.60 6.26 11.95
N TRP A 278 -5.35 6.68 13.19
CA TRP A 278 -4.81 8.01 13.49
C TRP A 278 -3.45 8.26 12.84
N ASP A 279 -2.60 7.24 12.76
CA ASP A 279 -1.27 7.33 12.18
C ASP A 279 -1.28 7.51 10.65
N HIS A 280 -2.45 7.43 10.02
CA HIS A 280 -2.68 7.75 8.60
C HIS A 280 -3.53 9.01 8.42
N ALA A 281 -4.67 9.09 9.10
CA ALA A 281 -5.66 10.16 8.95
C ALA A 281 -5.49 11.34 9.91
N GLY A 282 -4.69 11.18 10.98
CA GLY A 282 -4.63 12.10 12.11
C GLY A 282 -4.11 13.51 11.78
N GLY A 283 -3.46 13.67 10.62
CA GLY A 283 -2.99 14.96 10.14
C GLY A 283 -3.97 15.72 9.24
N ASN A 284 -5.05 15.07 8.75
CA ASN A 284 -5.96 15.64 7.75
C ASN A 284 -6.52 17.00 8.18
N GLU A 285 -7.12 17.07 9.38
CA GLU A 285 -7.73 18.28 9.97
C GLU A 285 -6.77 19.46 10.08
N LYS A 286 -5.49 19.20 10.36
CA LYS A 286 -4.48 20.25 10.44
C LYS A 286 -3.99 20.64 9.05
N LEU A 287 -3.83 19.68 8.14
CA LEU A 287 -3.38 19.96 6.78
C LEU A 287 -4.37 20.84 6.02
N VAL A 288 -5.68 20.57 6.10
CA VAL A 288 -6.71 21.40 5.42
C VAL A 288 -6.78 22.84 5.95
N LYS A 289 -6.32 23.09 7.18
CA LYS A 289 -6.19 24.44 7.74
C LYS A 289 -4.94 25.16 7.25
N LEU A 290 -3.85 24.42 7.02
CA LEU A 290 -2.60 24.96 6.47
C LEU A 290 -2.70 25.24 4.97
N GLU A 291 -3.42 24.39 4.25
CA GLU A 291 -3.63 24.45 2.80
C GLU A 291 -5.15 24.42 2.51
N PRO A 292 -5.84 25.57 2.54
CA PRO A 292 -7.28 25.64 2.27
C PRO A 292 -7.62 25.21 0.84
N GLY A 293 -8.75 24.52 0.67
CA GLY A 293 -9.25 24.07 -0.63
C GLY A 293 -8.83 22.66 -1.05
N LEU A 294 -8.10 21.94 -0.19
CA LEU A 294 -7.78 20.52 -0.41
C LEU A 294 -9.03 19.65 -0.48
N LYS A 295 -9.01 18.69 -1.41
CA LYS A 295 -9.99 17.60 -1.47
C LYS A 295 -9.45 16.40 -0.69
N VAL A 296 -10.17 15.98 0.34
CA VAL A 296 -9.79 14.85 1.20
C VAL A 296 -10.64 13.65 0.82
N TYR A 297 -9.99 12.64 0.25
CA TYR A 297 -10.60 11.40 -0.20
C TYR A 297 -10.36 10.27 0.81
N GLY A 298 -11.35 9.39 0.95
CA GLY A 298 -11.28 8.25 1.87
C GLY A 298 -12.53 7.37 1.77
N GLY A 299 -12.43 6.11 2.19
CA GLY A 299 -13.53 5.14 2.14
C GLY A 299 -14.43 5.10 3.38
N ASP A 300 -14.14 5.91 4.40
CA ASP A 300 -14.67 5.73 5.75
C ASP A 300 -15.09 7.05 6.39
N ASP A 301 -16.29 7.10 6.97
CA ASP A 301 -16.83 8.31 7.64
C ASP A 301 -16.04 8.69 8.90
N ARG A 302 -15.22 7.77 9.42
CA ARG A 302 -14.32 8.01 10.57
C ARG A 302 -13.10 8.85 10.21
N ILE A 303 -12.84 9.09 8.92
CA ILE A 303 -11.69 9.89 8.45
C ILE A 303 -11.93 11.37 8.74
N GLY A 304 -11.03 12.00 9.49
CA GLY A 304 -11.07 13.43 9.79
C GLY A 304 -10.94 14.30 8.53
N ALA A 305 -11.64 15.44 8.52
CA ALA A 305 -11.74 16.38 7.40
C ALA A 305 -12.14 15.78 6.04
N LEU A 306 -12.77 14.60 6.00
CA LEU A 306 -13.23 13.97 4.75
C LEU A 306 -14.17 14.91 3.98
N THR A 307 -13.87 15.15 2.70
CA THR A 307 -14.74 15.94 1.80
C THR A 307 -15.29 15.12 0.64
N HIS A 308 -14.64 14.02 0.28
CA HIS A 308 -15.02 13.18 -0.85
C HIS A 308 -14.95 11.69 -0.45
N LYS A 309 -16.07 11.14 0.01
CA LYS A 309 -16.16 9.69 0.26
C LYS A 309 -16.11 8.92 -1.05
N VAL A 310 -15.25 7.91 -1.12
CA VAL A 310 -15.09 7.04 -2.30
C VAL A 310 -15.41 5.59 -1.97
N THR A 311 -15.71 4.82 -3.02
CA THR A 311 -15.98 3.39 -2.93
C THR A 311 -15.09 2.62 -3.91
N HIS A 312 -15.26 1.30 -3.96
CA HIS A 312 -14.58 0.47 -4.95
C HIS A 312 -14.84 0.98 -6.37
N LEU A 313 -13.76 1.10 -7.17
CA LEU A 313 -13.72 1.60 -8.54
C LEU A 313 -14.08 3.08 -8.75
N SER A 314 -14.29 3.87 -7.69
CA SER A 314 -14.34 5.33 -7.84
C SER A 314 -13.04 5.83 -8.48
N THR A 315 -13.15 6.81 -9.39
CA THR A 315 -12.00 7.41 -10.05
C THR A 315 -11.92 8.90 -9.76
N LEU A 316 -10.70 9.42 -9.73
CA LEU A 316 -10.40 10.84 -9.66
C LEU A 316 -9.10 11.13 -10.43
N GLN A 317 -8.77 12.42 -10.56
CA GLN A 317 -7.57 12.88 -11.24
C GLN A 317 -6.72 13.75 -10.30
N VAL A 318 -5.40 13.70 -10.50
CA VAL A 318 -4.43 14.62 -9.92
C VAL A 318 -3.63 15.15 -11.09
N GLY A 319 -3.95 16.37 -11.57
CA GLY A 319 -3.48 16.82 -12.86
C GLY A 319 -3.79 15.84 -14.00
N SER A 320 -2.75 15.38 -14.70
CA SER A 320 -2.82 14.39 -15.78
C SER A 320 -2.93 12.94 -15.29
N LEU A 321 -2.61 12.67 -14.02
CA LEU A 321 -2.60 11.33 -13.45
C LEU A 321 -4.02 10.85 -13.13
N SER A 322 -4.27 9.58 -13.40
CA SER A 322 -5.52 8.91 -13.06
C SER A 322 -5.37 8.07 -11.81
N VAL A 323 -6.29 8.25 -10.86
CA VAL A 323 -6.35 7.50 -9.61
C VAL A 323 -7.63 6.66 -9.59
N LYS A 324 -7.47 5.36 -9.38
CA LYS A 324 -8.56 4.40 -9.18
C LYS A 324 -8.56 3.92 -7.73
N CYS A 325 -9.70 4.03 -7.07
CA CYS A 325 -9.90 3.60 -5.69
C CYS A 325 -10.24 2.11 -5.66
N LEU A 326 -9.50 1.33 -4.90
CA LEU A 326 -9.67 -0.11 -4.75
C LEU A 326 -10.01 -0.41 -3.30
N SER A 327 -11.29 -0.67 -3.03
CA SER A 327 -11.70 -1.14 -1.69
C SER A 327 -11.07 -2.48 -1.36
N THR A 328 -10.44 -2.54 -0.19
CA THR A 328 -9.70 -3.70 0.35
C THR A 328 -10.03 -3.86 1.84
N PRO A 329 -11.30 -4.11 2.21
CA PRO A 329 -11.68 -4.25 3.60
C PRO A 329 -10.95 -5.43 4.23
N CYS A 330 -10.37 -5.25 5.42
CA CYS A 330 -9.95 -6.31 6.33
C CYS A 330 -9.23 -5.69 7.53
N HIS A 331 -8.13 -4.98 7.26
CA HIS A 331 -7.39 -4.27 8.31
C HIS A 331 -8.30 -3.26 9.01
N THR A 332 -9.00 -2.46 8.21
CA THR A 332 -10.21 -1.76 8.60
C THR A 332 -11.30 -2.01 7.57
N SER A 333 -12.56 -1.84 7.93
CA SER A 333 -13.70 -2.08 7.03
C SER A 333 -13.80 -1.06 5.89
N GLY A 334 -13.27 0.15 6.09
CA GLY A 334 -13.30 1.25 5.11
C GLY A 334 -12.00 1.44 4.34
N HIS A 335 -11.09 0.46 4.36
CA HIS A 335 -9.76 0.60 3.74
C HIS A 335 -9.83 0.69 2.22
N ILE A 336 -9.14 1.69 1.66
CA ILE A 336 -8.98 1.95 0.22
C ILE A 336 -7.49 1.94 -0.14
N CYS A 337 -7.12 1.14 -1.14
CA CYS A 337 -5.87 1.27 -1.87
C CYS A 337 -6.07 2.22 -3.07
N TYR A 338 -5.06 3.04 -3.39
CA TYR A 338 -5.13 3.96 -4.53
C TYR A 338 -4.17 3.54 -5.62
N LEU A 339 -4.69 3.12 -6.78
CA LEU A 339 -3.90 2.83 -7.97
C LEU A 339 -3.76 4.09 -8.81
N VAL A 340 -2.54 4.60 -8.94
CA VAL A 340 -2.19 5.77 -9.72
C VAL A 340 -1.47 5.36 -10.99
N SER A 341 -1.90 5.89 -12.11
CA SER A 341 -1.33 5.62 -13.44
C SER A 341 -1.40 6.86 -14.31
N LYS A 342 -0.52 6.95 -15.31
CA LYS A 342 -0.61 7.97 -16.35
C LYS A 342 -1.24 7.36 -17.61
N PRO A 343 -2.47 7.75 -17.99
CA PRO A 343 -3.10 7.22 -19.20
C PRO A 343 -2.25 7.47 -20.44
N GLY A 344 -2.07 6.44 -21.27
CA GLY A 344 -1.25 6.51 -22.49
C GLY A 344 0.26 6.50 -22.25
N SER A 345 0.72 6.37 -21.00
CA SER A 345 2.14 6.18 -20.67
C SER A 345 2.52 4.70 -20.65
N SER A 346 3.78 4.41 -20.98
CA SER A 346 4.40 3.09 -20.78
C SER A 346 5.03 2.93 -19.39
N GLU A 347 4.91 3.93 -18.52
CA GLU A 347 5.44 3.89 -17.17
C GLU A 347 4.64 2.94 -16.28
N PRO A 348 5.30 2.18 -15.37
CA PRO A 348 4.60 1.32 -14.45
C PRO A 348 3.69 2.14 -13.52
N PRO A 349 2.47 1.67 -13.22
CA PRO A 349 1.61 2.31 -12.24
C PRO A 349 2.18 2.18 -10.82
N ALA A 350 1.63 2.97 -9.90
CA ALA A 350 1.90 2.88 -8.46
C ALA A 350 0.62 2.54 -7.71
N VAL A 351 0.70 1.69 -6.69
CA VAL A 351 -0.42 1.41 -5.78
C VAL A 351 -0.03 1.75 -4.35
N PHE A 352 -0.83 2.60 -3.73
CA PHE A 352 -0.69 2.98 -2.33
C PHE A 352 -1.60 2.08 -1.49
N THR A 353 -0.99 1.18 -0.72
CA THR A 353 -1.70 0.04 -0.12
C THR A 353 -2.04 0.22 1.35
N GLY A 354 -1.59 1.33 1.96
CA GLY A 354 -1.70 1.57 3.40
C GLY A 354 -1.34 0.30 4.17
N ASP A 355 -2.24 -0.11 5.05
CA ASP A 355 -2.06 -1.27 5.91
C ASP A 355 -2.67 -2.58 5.39
N THR A 356 -3.09 -2.64 4.12
CA THR A 356 -3.57 -3.91 3.54
C THR A 356 -2.39 -4.81 3.17
N LEU A 357 -1.51 -4.32 2.28
CA LEU A 357 -0.32 -5.01 1.79
C LEU A 357 0.92 -4.24 2.24
N PHE A 358 1.86 -4.93 2.89
CA PHE A 358 3.20 -4.44 3.17
C PHE A 358 4.22 -5.20 2.33
N VAL A 359 5.42 -4.66 2.18
CA VAL A 359 6.54 -5.45 1.65
C VAL A 359 6.73 -6.69 2.52
N ALA A 360 6.55 -7.87 1.93
CA ALA A 360 6.61 -9.19 2.53
C ALA A 360 5.59 -9.46 3.67
N GLY A 361 4.56 -8.64 3.83
CA GLY A 361 3.57 -8.78 4.89
C GLY A 361 2.17 -8.31 4.52
N CYS A 362 1.27 -8.35 5.49
CA CYS A 362 -0.06 -7.73 5.42
C CYS A 362 -0.46 -7.15 6.77
N GLY A 363 -1.50 -6.32 6.78
CA GLY A 363 -2.12 -5.81 7.99
C GLY A 363 -2.62 -6.89 8.93
N LYS A 364 -2.73 -6.54 10.22
CA LYS A 364 -3.56 -7.32 11.15
C LYS A 364 -5.03 -7.15 10.78
N PHE A 365 -5.84 -8.18 11.03
CA PHE A 365 -7.25 -8.21 10.65
C PHE A 365 -8.11 -7.65 11.80
N TYR A 366 -8.02 -6.34 12.06
CA TYR A 366 -8.72 -5.75 13.20
C TYR A 366 -10.24 -5.72 12.99
N GLU A 367 -10.69 -5.44 11.77
CA GLU A 367 -12.13 -5.26 11.46
C GLU A 367 -12.60 -6.19 10.33
N GLY A 368 -11.92 -7.32 10.13
CA GLY A 368 -12.26 -8.23 9.04
C GLY A 368 -11.70 -9.63 9.20
N THR A 369 -11.77 -10.38 8.11
CA THR A 369 -11.59 -11.82 8.08
C THR A 369 -10.45 -12.24 7.15
N ALA A 370 -10.03 -13.49 7.28
CA ALA A 370 -9.04 -14.07 6.38
C ALA A 370 -9.54 -14.16 4.92
N ASP A 371 -10.84 -14.36 4.70
CA ASP A 371 -11.44 -14.36 3.37
C ASP A 371 -11.37 -12.96 2.73
N GLU A 372 -11.66 -11.92 3.51
CA GLU A 372 -11.55 -10.54 3.06
C GLU A 372 -10.10 -10.14 2.74
N MET A 373 -9.13 -10.50 3.58
CA MET A 373 -7.72 -10.27 3.25
C MET A 373 -7.30 -11.06 2.01
N TYR A 374 -7.75 -12.31 1.86
CA TYR A 374 -7.49 -13.10 0.67
C TYR A 374 -8.03 -12.42 -0.59
N LYS A 375 -9.27 -11.94 -0.58
CA LYS A 375 -9.86 -11.20 -1.70
C LYS A 375 -9.09 -9.92 -1.99
N ALA A 376 -8.78 -9.13 -0.96
CA ALA A 376 -8.00 -7.91 -1.09
C ALA A 376 -6.63 -8.15 -1.76
N LEU A 377 -5.90 -9.15 -1.28
CA LEU A 377 -4.54 -9.42 -1.74
C LEU A 377 -4.51 -10.16 -3.09
N LEU A 378 -5.33 -11.18 -3.30
CA LEU A 378 -5.21 -12.09 -4.46
C LEU A 378 -6.18 -11.74 -5.59
N GLU A 379 -7.33 -11.15 -5.29
CA GLU A 379 -8.38 -10.89 -6.29
C GLU A 379 -8.49 -9.41 -6.68
N VAL A 380 -8.05 -8.51 -5.81
CA VAL A 380 -8.00 -7.06 -6.09
C VAL A 380 -6.56 -6.64 -6.43
N LEU A 381 -5.64 -6.68 -5.47
CA LEU A 381 -4.25 -6.20 -5.67
C LEU A 381 -3.43 -7.16 -6.55
N GLY A 382 -3.56 -8.46 -6.34
CA GLY A 382 -2.83 -9.49 -7.08
C GLY A 382 -3.20 -9.60 -8.57
N ARG A 383 -4.28 -8.92 -9.00
CA ARG A 383 -4.67 -8.82 -10.42
C ARG A 383 -4.15 -7.56 -11.11
N LEU A 384 -3.45 -6.68 -10.39
CA LEU A 384 -2.79 -5.52 -10.98
C LEU A 384 -1.61 -5.96 -11.86
N PRO A 385 -1.14 -5.10 -12.79
CA PRO A 385 0.07 -5.37 -13.56
C PRO A 385 1.26 -5.78 -12.67
N PRO A 386 2.05 -6.81 -13.03
CA PRO A 386 3.12 -7.31 -12.18
C PRO A 386 4.18 -6.27 -11.80
N ASP A 387 4.43 -5.31 -12.68
CA ASP A 387 5.38 -4.20 -12.50
C ASP A 387 4.81 -3.02 -11.69
N THR A 388 3.56 -3.10 -11.24
CA THR A 388 2.96 -2.07 -10.37
C THR A 388 3.79 -1.90 -9.11
N ARG A 389 4.27 -0.69 -8.86
CA ARG A 389 5.06 -0.35 -7.68
C ARG A 389 4.18 -0.26 -6.44
N VAL A 390 4.56 -0.94 -5.36
CA VAL A 390 3.80 -1.02 -4.10
C VAL A 390 4.39 -0.06 -3.07
N TYR A 391 3.57 0.87 -2.60
CA TYR A 391 3.91 1.85 -1.57
C TYR A 391 2.99 1.65 -0.35
N CYS A 392 3.53 1.05 0.71
CA CYS A 392 2.75 0.61 1.88
C CYS A 392 2.92 1.49 3.12
N GLY A 393 2.00 1.39 4.08
CA GLY A 393 1.90 2.31 5.21
C GLY A 393 3.13 2.39 6.13
N HIS A 394 3.90 1.30 6.27
CA HIS A 394 4.94 1.17 7.29
C HIS A 394 6.23 0.49 6.81
N GLU A 395 7.35 0.83 7.46
CA GLU A 395 8.66 0.19 7.34
C GLU A 395 8.76 -1.09 8.19
N TYR A 396 8.01 -2.13 7.81
CA TYR A 396 7.98 -3.44 8.49
C TYR A 396 8.79 -4.54 7.80
N THR A 397 9.48 -4.21 6.72
CA THR A 397 10.03 -5.16 5.74
C THR A 397 10.97 -6.19 6.37
N VAL A 398 11.93 -5.76 7.19
CA VAL A 398 12.89 -6.68 7.85
C VAL A 398 12.17 -7.67 8.76
N HIS A 399 11.19 -7.21 9.55
CA HIS A 399 10.44 -8.08 10.43
C HIS A 399 9.52 -9.03 9.63
N ASN A 400 8.86 -8.52 8.60
CA ASN A 400 8.03 -9.30 7.70
C ASN A 400 8.83 -10.43 7.04
N LEU A 401 10.02 -10.14 6.52
CA LEU A 401 10.89 -11.12 5.88
C LEU A 401 11.49 -12.14 6.86
N LYS A 402 11.73 -11.76 8.12
CA LYS A 402 12.11 -12.73 9.17
C LYS A 402 11.00 -13.75 9.42
N PHE A 403 9.74 -13.31 9.42
CA PHE A 403 8.59 -14.23 9.50
C PHE A 403 8.44 -15.04 8.21
N ALA A 404 8.57 -14.43 7.04
CA ALA A 404 8.53 -15.14 5.76
C ALA A 404 9.58 -16.26 5.69
N ARG A 405 10.80 -15.99 6.19
CA ARG A 405 11.89 -16.98 6.29
C ARG A 405 11.57 -18.14 7.25
N HIS A 406 10.78 -17.87 8.29
CA HIS A 406 10.28 -18.93 9.18
C HIS A 406 9.24 -19.82 8.48
N VAL A 407 8.36 -19.23 7.67
CA VAL A 407 7.34 -19.97 6.89
C VAL A 407 7.96 -20.76 5.73
N GLU A 408 8.89 -20.17 4.98
CA GLU A 408 9.53 -20.81 3.83
C GLU A 408 11.07 -20.71 3.91
N PRO A 409 11.73 -21.52 4.77
CA PRO A 409 13.17 -21.40 5.02
C PRO A 409 14.04 -21.68 3.79
N ALA A 410 13.54 -22.47 2.84
CA ALA A 410 14.25 -22.82 1.60
C ALA A 410 14.05 -21.81 0.45
N ASN A 411 13.18 -20.80 0.61
CA ASN A 411 12.92 -19.82 -0.44
C ASN A 411 14.04 -18.78 -0.52
N THR A 412 14.83 -18.81 -1.59
CA THR A 412 16.01 -17.94 -1.78
C THR A 412 15.63 -16.48 -1.99
N ALA A 413 14.49 -16.18 -2.61
CA ALA A 413 14.01 -14.82 -2.82
C ALA A 413 13.78 -14.10 -1.48
N ILE A 414 13.28 -14.81 -0.46
CA ILE A 414 13.13 -14.27 0.91
C ILE A 414 14.50 -13.93 1.51
N GLN A 415 15.48 -14.81 1.34
CA GLN A 415 16.82 -14.63 1.92
C GLN A 415 17.54 -13.44 1.29
N GLU A 416 17.51 -13.33 -0.04
CA GLU A 416 18.08 -12.22 -0.80
C GLU A 416 17.40 -10.90 -0.46
N LYS A 417 16.06 -10.87 -0.44
CA LYS A 417 15.30 -9.65 -0.08
C LYS A 417 15.54 -9.25 1.38
N LEU A 418 15.72 -10.20 2.30
CA LEU A 418 16.05 -9.91 3.69
C LEU A 418 17.45 -9.30 3.85
N ALA A 419 18.44 -9.83 3.10
CA ALA A 419 19.79 -9.27 3.10
C ALA A 419 19.77 -7.82 2.58
N TRP A 420 19.10 -7.59 1.45
CA TRP A 420 18.89 -6.26 0.88
C TRP A 420 18.17 -5.31 1.85
N ALA A 421 17.10 -5.77 2.51
CA ALA A 421 16.33 -4.94 3.44
C ALA A 421 17.15 -4.56 4.68
N LYS A 422 18.00 -5.45 5.19
CA LYS A 422 18.92 -5.15 6.30
C LYS A 422 19.97 -4.10 5.90
N GLU A 423 20.47 -4.16 4.67
CA GLU A 423 21.40 -3.15 4.15
C GLU A 423 20.72 -1.80 3.97
N LYS A 424 19.51 -1.75 3.38
CA LYS A 424 18.73 -0.51 3.28
C LYS A 424 18.46 0.12 4.65
N HIS A 425 18.04 -0.71 5.61
CA HIS A 425 17.81 -0.27 6.98
C HIS A 425 19.09 0.30 7.63
N SER A 426 20.25 -0.34 7.47
CA SER A 426 21.51 0.16 8.05
C SER A 426 21.98 1.47 7.42
N LEU A 427 21.57 1.76 6.18
CA LEU A 427 21.83 3.03 5.48
C LEU A 427 20.78 4.11 5.76
N GLY A 428 19.74 3.79 6.54
CA GLY A 428 18.58 4.66 6.80
C GLY A 428 17.72 4.89 5.57
N GLU A 429 17.77 4.01 4.56
CA GLU A 429 17.01 4.10 3.32
C GLU A 429 15.69 3.32 3.41
N PRO A 430 14.60 3.82 2.80
CA PRO A 430 13.35 3.08 2.70
C PRO A 430 13.49 1.77 1.93
N THR A 431 12.70 0.77 2.33
CA THR A 431 12.55 -0.49 1.58
C THR A 431 11.34 -0.49 0.62
N VAL A 432 10.64 0.64 0.54
CA VAL A 432 9.61 0.92 -0.47
C VAL A 432 10.22 1.69 -1.66
N PRO A 433 9.65 1.54 -2.87
CA PRO A 433 8.62 0.58 -3.24
C PRO A 433 9.17 -0.83 -3.49
N SER A 434 8.31 -1.84 -3.38
CA SER A 434 8.47 -3.13 -4.07
C SER A 434 7.58 -3.18 -5.32
N THR A 435 7.34 -4.36 -5.90
CA THR A 435 6.40 -4.57 -7.01
C THR A 435 5.44 -5.72 -6.71
N ILE A 436 4.27 -5.75 -7.37
CA ILE A 436 3.32 -6.87 -7.25
C ILE A 436 3.98 -8.21 -7.58
N ALA A 437 4.81 -8.26 -8.63
CA ALA A 437 5.58 -9.44 -9.00
C ALA A 437 6.51 -9.91 -7.87
N GLU A 438 7.27 -9.00 -7.28
CA GLU A 438 8.17 -9.31 -6.16
C GLU A 438 7.41 -9.88 -4.96
N GLU A 439 6.26 -9.31 -4.61
CA GLU A 439 5.46 -9.79 -3.46
C GLU A 439 5.02 -11.25 -3.63
N PHE A 440 4.70 -11.70 -4.86
CA PHE A 440 4.40 -13.11 -5.11
C PHE A 440 5.59 -14.06 -4.91
N THR A 441 6.82 -13.55 -4.85
CA THR A 441 8.03 -14.38 -4.65
C THR A 441 8.36 -14.63 -3.18
N TYR A 442 8.07 -13.68 -2.29
CA TYR A 442 8.53 -13.74 -0.89
C TYR A 442 7.47 -13.45 0.17
N ASN A 443 6.28 -12.93 -0.19
CA ASN A 443 5.27 -12.55 0.80
C ASN A 443 4.38 -13.76 1.13
N PRO A 444 4.41 -14.32 2.35
CA PRO A 444 3.65 -15.51 2.69
C PRO A 444 2.14 -15.32 2.53
N PHE A 445 1.64 -14.08 2.67
CA PHE A 445 0.22 -13.75 2.50
C PHE A 445 -0.21 -13.67 1.03
N MET A 446 0.70 -13.29 0.12
CA MET A 446 0.45 -13.37 -1.33
C MET A 446 0.65 -14.79 -1.89
N ARG A 447 1.26 -15.66 -1.10
CA ARG A 447 1.66 -17.04 -1.46
C ARG A 447 0.80 -18.12 -0.81
N VAL A 448 -0.37 -17.78 -0.26
CA VAL A 448 -1.27 -18.76 0.39
C VAL A 448 -1.83 -19.85 -0.54
N ARG A 449 -1.63 -19.71 -1.86
CA ARG A 449 -1.93 -20.75 -2.86
C ARG A 449 -0.75 -21.71 -3.10
N GLU A 450 0.44 -21.38 -2.62
CA GLU A 450 1.63 -22.20 -2.78
C GLU A 450 1.61 -23.37 -1.80
N LYS A 451 1.91 -24.57 -2.31
CA LYS A 451 1.91 -25.79 -1.50
C LYS A 451 2.86 -25.71 -0.31
N THR A 452 3.99 -25.02 -0.46
CA THR A 452 4.99 -24.83 0.60
C THR A 452 4.41 -24.06 1.80
N VAL A 453 3.69 -22.96 1.55
CA VAL A 453 3.03 -22.16 2.60
C VAL A 453 1.88 -22.94 3.24
N GLN A 454 1.09 -23.64 2.43
CA GLN A 454 0.00 -24.49 2.90
C GLN A 454 0.50 -25.61 3.83
N GLN A 455 1.59 -26.30 3.44
CA GLN A 455 2.22 -27.36 4.22
C GLN A 455 2.80 -26.85 5.54
N HIS A 456 3.37 -25.63 5.58
CA HIS A 456 3.91 -25.03 6.82
C HIS A 456 2.86 -24.96 7.93
N VAL A 457 1.62 -24.62 7.59
CA VAL A 457 0.50 -24.53 8.56
C VAL A 457 -0.41 -25.76 8.57
N GLY A 458 -0.15 -26.77 7.73
CA GLY A 458 -0.95 -27.99 7.66
C GLY A 458 -2.35 -27.79 7.05
N GLU A 459 -2.51 -26.81 6.17
CA GLU A 459 -3.76 -26.49 5.48
C GLU A 459 -3.67 -26.84 3.99
N THR A 460 -4.81 -26.83 3.28
CA THR A 460 -4.85 -27.03 1.81
C THR A 460 -5.70 -25.99 1.07
N ASP A 461 -6.46 -25.18 1.81
CA ASP A 461 -7.28 -24.10 1.28
C ASP A 461 -6.57 -22.74 1.51
N PRO A 462 -6.54 -21.82 0.52
CA PRO A 462 -5.88 -20.53 0.67
C PRO A 462 -6.44 -19.64 1.78
N VAL A 463 -7.74 -19.71 2.07
CA VAL A 463 -8.38 -18.88 3.10
C VAL A 463 -8.09 -19.44 4.49
N THR A 464 -8.11 -20.77 4.68
CA THR A 464 -7.68 -21.38 5.94
C THR A 464 -6.19 -21.17 6.18
N THR A 465 -5.38 -21.27 5.13
CA THR A 465 -3.94 -20.95 5.15
C THR A 465 -3.71 -19.50 5.58
N MET A 466 -4.38 -18.53 4.94
CA MET A 466 -4.34 -17.09 5.30
C MET A 466 -4.64 -16.86 6.78
N ARG A 467 -5.70 -17.51 7.31
CA ARG A 467 -6.08 -17.42 8.72
C ARG A 467 -4.97 -17.94 9.64
N ALA A 468 -4.41 -19.11 9.32
CA ALA A 468 -3.39 -19.76 10.13
C ALA A 468 -2.09 -18.96 10.15
N ILE A 469 -1.56 -18.54 8.99
CA ILE A 469 -0.31 -17.77 8.91
C ILE A 469 -0.44 -16.38 9.56
N ARG A 470 -1.62 -15.74 9.46
CA ARG A 470 -1.86 -14.45 10.13
C ARG A 470 -1.80 -14.60 11.65
N LYS A 471 -2.51 -15.61 12.17
CA LYS A 471 -2.50 -15.93 13.60
C LYS A 471 -1.10 -16.30 14.08
N GLU A 472 -0.33 -17.03 13.29
CA GLU A 472 1.06 -17.36 13.61
C GLU A 472 1.93 -16.09 13.67
N LYS A 473 1.85 -15.22 12.67
CA LYS A 473 2.61 -13.95 12.65
C LYS A 473 2.28 -13.04 13.82
N ASP A 474 1.03 -13.03 14.28
CA ASP A 474 0.60 -12.21 15.42
C ASP A 474 1.24 -12.63 16.75
N HIS A 475 1.67 -13.89 16.86
CA HIS A 475 2.33 -14.45 18.04
C HIS A 475 3.83 -14.73 17.81
N PHE A 476 4.35 -14.39 16.63
CA PHE A 476 5.72 -14.67 16.26
C PHE A 476 6.69 -13.78 17.05
N LYS A 477 7.62 -14.41 17.75
CA LYS A 477 8.72 -13.71 18.43
C LYS A 477 9.83 -13.46 17.43
N VAL A 478 10.02 -12.19 17.08
CA VAL A 478 11.02 -11.77 16.08
C VAL A 478 12.42 -12.20 16.52
N PRO A 479 13.10 -13.06 15.75
CA PRO A 479 14.50 -13.36 16.03
C PRO A 479 15.34 -12.09 15.91
N ARG A 480 16.41 -12.01 16.71
CA ARG A 480 17.34 -10.87 16.61
C ARG A 480 17.95 -10.77 15.22
N ASP A 481 18.25 -11.91 14.58
CA ASP A 481 18.94 -12.00 13.29
C ASP A 481 18.21 -12.85 12.24
#